data_AF-A0A2S3UQ58-F1
#
_entry.id   AF-A0A2S3UQ58-F1
#
_cell.length_a   1.000
_cell.length_b   1.000
_cell.length_c   1.000
_cell.angle_alpha   90.00
_cell.angle_beta   90.00
_cell.angle_gamma   90.00
#
_symmetry.space_group_name_H-M   'P 1'
#
loop_
_entity.id
_entity.type
_entity.pdbx_description
1 polymer ?
#
loop_
_entity_poly.entity_id
_entity_poly.type
_entity_poly.pdbx_seq_one_letter_code
_entity_poly.pdbx_strand_id
1 'polypeptide(L)'
;MKLWLTAQEIADLRLEGFPATKRGVQLIAARGNWADSPLARKRAGREGGGGLEYHMNLLPQFQRLDYAATFVRIEQEDYRTETSRDLTTRERNTRDAKLVVLKVADRFKKSCELPTSPSDDLFAELYEDGKVPVPEWVSELVKRLSGRTLARWRKDMRADINRLAHDPSKARKGTGVLDTAEGGQLRAYCLALYVSNQFLSAKHIRVMTILMTTICPSSFSTNWGSAISPLRWMPMVKSGASASVTSYVFVSLMRRSSRVRHRRSRQGNTQR
;
A
#
# COMPACT_ATOMS: atom_id res chain seq x y z
N MET A 1 29.91 1.48 -0.91
CA MET A 1 29.96 1.47 0.58
C MET A 1 30.84 0.32 1.05
N LYS A 2 31.76 0.54 2.01
CA LYS A 2 32.63 -0.55 2.50
C LYS A 2 31.85 -1.45 3.46
N LEU A 3 31.71 -2.74 3.12
CA LEU A 3 30.99 -3.73 3.95
C LEU A 3 31.82 -4.27 5.11
N TRP A 4 33.14 -4.36 4.93
CA TRP A 4 34.09 -4.90 5.90
C TRP A 4 34.95 -3.77 6.44
N LEU A 5 34.80 -3.46 7.72
CA LEU A 5 35.42 -2.32 8.38
C LEU A 5 36.39 -2.81 9.45
N THR A 6 37.55 -2.15 9.55
CA THR A 6 38.45 -2.34 10.68
C THR A 6 37.94 -1.58 11.90
N ALA A 7 38.38 -1.96 13.11
CA ALA A 7 38.04 -1.23 14.33
C ALA A 7 38.45 0.26 14.29
N GLN A 8 39.50 0.61 13.54
CA GLN A 8 39.90 2.01 13.33
C GLN A 8 38.91 2.73 12.42
N GLU A 9 38.57 2.13 11.27
CA GLU A 9 37.59 2.72 10.35
C GLU A 9 36.23 2.93 11.01
N ILE A 10 35.76 1.98 11.83
CA ILE A 10 34.51 2.15 12.60
C ILE A 10 34.60 3.34 13.56
N ALA A 11 35.75 3.53 14.22
CA ALA A 11 35.96 4.66 15.12
C ALA A 11 36.00 6.00 14.36
N ASP A 12 36.60 6.00 13.17
CA ASP A 12 36.73 7.18 12.32
C ASP A 12 35.37 7.64 11.75
N LEU A 13 34.40 6.73 11.61
CA LEU A 13 33.01 7.06 11.25
C LEU A 13 32.31 7.93 12.29
N ARG A 14 32.76 7.91 13.56
CA ARG A 14 32.18 8.68 14.68
C ARG A 14 30.66 8.55 14.78
N LEU A 15 30.17 7.31 14.65
CA LEU A 15 28.75 6.99 14.68
C LEU A 15 28.10 7.44 15.98
N GLU A 16 26.86 7.91 15.90
CA GLU A 16 26.15 8.45 17.06
C GLU A 16 25.97 7.37 18.15
N GLY A 17 26.31 7.73 19.39
CA GLY A 17 26.28 6.81 20.54
C GLY A 17 27.33 5.68 20.48
N PHE A 18 28.32 5.76 19.59
CA PHE A 18 29.36 4.74 19.42
C PHE A 18 30.77 5.28 19.75
N PRO A 19 31.73 4.43 20.20
CA PRO A 19 33.07 4.90 20.53
C PRO A 19 33.83 5.44 19.32
N ALA A 20 34.38 6.66 19.45
CA ALA A 20 35.24 7.30 18.45
C ALA A 20 36.72 6.90 18.55
N THR A 21 37.06 5.85 19.30
CA THR A 21 38.44 5.36 19.43
C THR A 21 38.51 3.88 19.08
N LYS A 22 39.60 3.47 18.41
CA LYS A 22 39.87 2.06 18.06
C LYS A 22 39.77 1.13 19.27
N ARG A 23 40.31 1.56 20.42
CA ARG A 23 40.26 0.77 21.67
C ARG A 23 38.82 0.59 22.17
N GLY A 24 37.99 1.63 22.11
CA GLY A 24 36.58 1.54 22.47
C GLY A 24 35.81 0.55 21.59
N VAL A 25 36.02 0.61 20.27
CA VAL A 25 35.41 -0.35 19.34
C VAL A 25 35.85 -1.78 19.62
N GLN A 26 37.15 -2.01 19.90
CA GLN A 26 37.65 -3.33 20.29
C GLN A 26 37.02 -3.86 21.58
N LEU A 27 36.75 -3.01 22.57
CA LEU A 27 36.08 -3.41 23.80
C LEU A 27 34.64 -3.86 23.53
N ILE A 28 33.91 -3.16 22.65
CA ILE A 28 32.57 -3.59 22.22
C ILE A 28 32.65 -4.91 21.46
N ALA A 29 33.58 -5.03 20.51
CA ALA A 29 33.76 -6.25 19.74
C ALA A 29 34.11 -7.47 20.61
N ALA A 30 34.95 -7.28 21.64
CA ALA A 30 35.28 -8.31 22.61
C ALA A 30 34.07 -8.70 23.48
N ARG A 31 33.31 -7.71 23.99
CA ARG A 31 32.09 -7.98 24.76
C ARG A 31 31.02 -8.71 23.94
N GLY A 32 30.94 -8.43 22.65
CA GLY A 32 30.01 -9.06 21.72
C GLY A 32 30.54 -10.35 21.06
N ASN A 33 31.74 -10.83 21.43
CA ASN A 33 32.41 -11.96 20.80
C ASN A 33 32.42 -11.89 19.25
N TRP A 34 32.62 -10.70 18.69
CA TRP A 34 32.56 -10.49 17.24
C TRP A 34 33.59 -11.34 16.49
N ALA A 35 34.75 -11.62 17.11
CA ALA A 35 35.83 -12.40 16.51
C ALA A 35 35.42 -13.85 16.19
N ASP A 36 34.47 -14.43 16.93
CA ASP A 36 34.00 -15.80 16.73
C ASP A 36 32.82 -15.88 15.76
N SER A 37 32.30 -14.73 15.33
CA SER A 37 31.21 -14.65 14.36
C SER A 37 31.70 -14.92 12.93
N PRO A 38 30.89 -15.56 12.06
CA PRO A 38 31.19 -15.65 10.62
C PRO A 38 31.24 -14.28 9.92
N LEU A 39 30.79 -13.23 10.61
CA LEU A 39 30.84 -11.84 10.16
C LEU A 39 32.13 -11.11 10.57
N ALA A 40 33.13 -11.83 11.10
CA ALA A 40 34.49 -11.35 11.27
C ALA A 40 35.44 -12.13 10.36
N ARG A 41 36.42 -11.44 9.80
CA ARG A 41 37.47 -12.06 8.98
C ARG A 41 38.83 -11.47 9.30
N LYS A 42 39.87 -12.29 9.17
CA LYS A 42 41.25 -11.80 9.21
C LYS A 42 41.54 -11.02 7.94
N ARG A 43 42.14 -9.83 8.08
CA ARG A 43 42.61 -9.03 6.95
C ARG A 43 43.81 -9.71 6.31
N ALA A 44 43.83 -9.79 4.98
CA ALA A 44 45.04 -10.12 4.24
C ALA A 44 46.06 -8.98 4.44
N GLY A 45 47.12 -9.25 5.19
CA GLY A 45 48.19 -8.29 5.50
C GLY A 45 49.57 -8.92 5.39
N ARG A 46 50.62 -8.09 5.43
CA ARG A 46 52.02 -8.53 5.51
C ARG A 46 52.26 -9.43 6.73
N GLU A 47 53.26 -10.31 6.62
CA GLU A 47 53.67 -11.28 7.67
C GLU A 47 53.57 -10.68 9.08
N GLY A 48 52.73 -11.30 9.93
CA GLY A 48 52.56 -10.96 11.34
C GLY A 48 51.53 -9.87 11.68
N GLY A 49 50.89 -9.19 10.70
CA GLY A 49 50.12 -7.96 10.94
C GLY A 49 48.64 -7.93 10.52
N GLY A 50 47.98 -9.08 10.38
CA GLY A 50 46.59 -9.14 9.90
C GLY A 50 45.55 -8.91 11.01
N GLY A 51 45.19 -7.66 11.29
CA GLY A 51 44.07 -7.34 12.18
C GLY A 51 42.72 -7.92 11.70
N LEU A 52 41.70 -7.89 12.55
CA LEU A 52 40.34 -8.31 12.19
C LEU A 52 39.57 -7.19 11.47
N GLU A 53 38.79 -7.58 10.47
CA GLU A 53 37.74 -6.79 9.85
C GLU A 53 36.37 -7.35 10.26
N TYR A 54 35.42 -6.45 10.48
CA TYR A 54 34.06 -6.76 10.89
C TYR A 54 33.08 -6.34 9.80
N HIS A 55 32.12 -7.21 9.49
CA HIS A 55 31.03 -6.86 8.58
C HIS A 55 30.12 -5.81 9.22
N MET A 56 29.57 -4.88 8.43
CA MET A 56 28.66 -3.82 8.92
C MET A 56 27.44 -4.34 9.69
N ASN A 57 27.04 -5.59 9.46
CA ASN A 57 25.91 -6.23 10.16
C ASN A 57 26.22 -6.59 11.62
N LEU A 58 27.49 -6.55 12.05
CA LEU A 58 27.87 -6.69 13.46
C LEU A 58 27.64 -5.39 14.25
N LEU A 59 27.57 -4.24 13.58
CA LEU A 59 27.20 -3.00 14.24
C LEU A 59 25.78 -3.12 14.78
N PRO A 60 25.48 -2.53 15.96
CA PRO A 60 24.10 -2.45 16.42
C PRO A 60 23.25 -1.70 15.40
N GLN A 61 21.95 -2.01 15.36
CA GLN A 61 21.04 -1.58 14.30
C GLN A 61 21.09 -0.06 14.07
N PHE A 62 21.07 0.73 15.13
CA PHE A 62 21.10 2.19 15.03
C PHE A 62 22.37 2.70 14.33
N GLN A 63 23.54 2.19 14.72
CA GLN A 63 24.83 2.54 14.12
C GLN A 63 24.97 2.04 12.68
N ARG A 64 24.40 0.88 12.37
CA ARG A 64 24.35 0.37 10.99
C ARG A 64 23.58 1.33 10.07
N LEU A 65 22.44 1.85 10.56
CA LEU A 65 21.64 2.83 9.82
C LEU A 65 22.35 4.18 9.73
N ASP A 66 23.01 4.63 10.80
CA ASP A 66 23.77 5.89 10.78
C ASP A 66 24.91 5.85 9.74
N TYR A 67 25.67 4.75 9.70
CA TYR A 67 26.68 4.53 8.67
C TYR A 67 26.07 4.51 7.25
N ALA A 68 24.96 3.80 7.05
CA ALA A 68 24.30 3.71 5.75
C ALA A 68 23.71 5.06 5.30
N ALA A 69 23.19 5.87 6.23
CA ALA A 69 22.62 7.18 5.96
C ALA A 69 23.65 8.15 5.34
N THR A 70 24.93 7.99 5.67
CA THR A 70 26.02 8.80 5.10
C THR A 70 26.12 8.69 3.57
N PHE A 71 25.63 7.59 2.99
CA PHE A 71 25.61 7.35 1.54
C PHE A 71 24.33 7.82 0.87
N VAL A 72 23.31 8.23 1.63
CA VAL A 72 22.06 8.74 1.07
C VAL A 72 22.30 10.16 0.55
N ARG A 73 22.13 10.34 -0.75
CA ARG A 73 22.22 11.64 -1.43
C ARG A 73 20.95 11.88 -2.20
N ILE A 74 20.46 13.12 -2.19
CA ILE A 74 19.32 13.54 -2.99
C ILE A 74 19.74 14.77 -3.78
N GLU A 75 19.49 14.73 -5.08
CA GLU A 75 19.78 15.82 -6.01
C GLU A 75 18.49 16.45 -6.54
N GLN A 76 18.58 17.64 -7.11
CA GLN A 76 17.41 18.34 -7.66
C GLN A 76 16.76 17.55 -8.81
N GLU A 77 17.56 16.79 -9.55
CA GLU A 77 17.15 15.90 -10.64
C GLU A 77 16.19 14.80 -10.15
N ASP A 78 16.30 14.40 -8.88
CA ASP A 78 15.46 13.36 -8.31
C ASP A 78 14.01 13.83 -8.15
N TYR A 79 13.80 15.15 -8.02
CA TYR A 79 12.47 15.78 -7.93
C TYR A 79 11.82 16.06 -9.28
N ARG A 80 12.56 15.96 -10.40
CA ARG A 80 12.00 16.21 -11.73
C ARG A 80 11.05 15.07 -12.11
N THR A 81 9.75 15.33 -12.15
CA THR A 81 8.72 14.38 -12.60
C THR A 81 8.05 14.85 -13.88
N GLU A 82 7.62 13.89 -14.70
CA GLU A 82 6.91 14.18 -15.95
C GLU A 82 5.49 14.65 -15.65
N THR A 83 5.01 15.68 -16.34
CA THR A 83 3.62 16.12 -16.19
C THR A 83 2.73 15.39 -17.19
N SER A 84 1.89 14.46 -16.72
CA SER A 84 0.79 13.90 -17.54
C SER A 84 -0.54 14.54 -17.12
N ARG A 85 -1.37 14.86 -18.13
CA ARG A 85 -2.73 15.43 -17.94
C ARG A 85 -3.81 14.36 -17.79
N ASP A 86 -3.48 13.09 -17.96
CA ASP A 86 -4.44 11.97 -17.99
C ASP A 86 -4.87 11.53 -16.58
N LEU A 87 -4.12 11.97 -15.57
CA LEU A 87 -4.31 11.62 -14.17
C LEU A 87 -4.94 12.78 -13.39
N THR A 88 -5.78 12.43 -12.41
CA THR A 88 -6.25 13.38 -11.40
C THR A 88 -5.08 13.93 -10.59
N THR A 89 -5.24 15.09 -9.96
CA THR A 89 -4.19 15.71 -9.13
C THR A 89 -3.68 14.76 -8.04
N ARG A 90 -4.58 14.02 -7.39
CA ARG A 90 -4.23 13.06 -6.33
C ARG A 90 -3.41 11.87 -6.86
N GLU A 91 -3.80 11.34 -8.02
CA GLU A 91 -3.08 10.26 -8.69
C GLU A 91 -1.68 10.70 -9.10
N ARG A 92 -1.57 11.90 -9.66
CA ARG A 92 -0.31 12.50 -10.08
C ARG A 92 0.63 12.69 -8.90
N ASN A 93 0.17 13.30 -7.81
CA ASN A 93 0.99 13.51 -6.61
C ASN A 93 1.48 12.19 -6.03
N THR A 94 0.63 11.16 -6.00
CA THR A 94 1.00 9.83 -5.49
C THR A 94 2.03 9.13 -6.38
N ARG A 95 1.85 9.23 -7.70
CA ARG A 95 2.79 8.70 -8.69
C ARG A 95 4.15 9.40 -8.54
N ASP A 96 4.14 10.72 -8.46
CA ASP A 96 5.33 11.55 -8.39
C ASP A 96 6.10 11.30 -7.09
N ALA A 97 5.42 11.19 -5.94
CA ALA A 97 6.03 10.81 -4.68
C ALA A 97 6.74 9.45 -4.78
N LYS A 98 6.08 8.43 -5.36
CA LYS A 98 6.69 7.10 -5.55
C LYS A 98 7.89 7.15 -6.49
N LEU A 99 7.83 7.96 -7.54
CA LEU A 99 8.95 8.13 -8.48
C LEU A 99 10.16 8.77 -7.80
N VAL A 100 9.96 9.81 -7.00
CA VAL A 100 11.03 10.44 -6.21
C VAL A 100 11.69 9.39 -5.31
N VAL A 101 10.89 8.62 -4.56
CA VAL A 101 11.41 7.55 -3.68
C VAL A 101 12.20 6.50 -4.48
N LEU A 102 11.71 6.07 -5.64
CA LEU A 102 12.42 5.12 -6.50
C LEU A 102 13.75 5.66 -7.00
N LYS A 103 13.80 6.92 -7.46
CA LYS A 103 15.03 7.56 -7.93
C LYS A 103 16.07 7.67 -6.82
N VAL A 104 15.65 8.09 -5.63
CA VAL A 104 16.52 8.18 -4.45
C VAL A 104 17.03 6.79 -4.05
N ALA A 105 16.17 5.77 -4.04
CA ALA A 105 16.56 4.39 -3.76
C ALA A 105 17.58 3.84 -4.78
N ASP A 106 17.37 4.11 -6.06
CA ASP A 106 18.27 3.68 -7.13
C ASP A 106 19.62 4.42 -7.07
N ARG A 107 19.63 5.70 -6.66
CA ARG A 107 20.85 6.46 -6.40
C ARG A 107 21.60 5.92 -5.19
N PHE A 108 20.91 5.66 -4.09
CA PHE A 108 21.49 5.03 -2.90
C PHE A 108 22.12 3.67 -3.22
N LYS A 109 21.45 2.86 -4.04
CA LYS A 109 22.01 1.59 -4.52
C LYS A 109 23.32 1.81 -5.30
N LYS A 110 23.36 2.80 -6.20
CA LYS A 110 24.56 3.13 -6.98
C LYS A 110 25.71 3.59 -6.09
N SER A 111 25.46 4.41 -5.06
CA SER A 111 26.50 4.84 -4.11
C SER A 111 27.00 3.72 -3.19
N CYS A 112 26.12 2.76 -2.88
CA CYS A 112 26.47 1.65 -2.01
C CYS A 112 27.16 0.49 -2.74
N GLU A 113 27.01 0.38 -4.07
CA GLU A 113 27.48 -0.74 -4.90
C GLU A 113 26.95 -2.11 -4.42
N LEU A 114 25.74 -2.11 -3.85
CA LEU A 114 25.11 -3.31 -3.32
C LEU A 114 24.19 -4.00 -4.34
N PRO A 115 23.97 -5.32 -4.20
CA PRO A 115 22.91 -6.01 -4.91
C PRO A 115 21.53 -5.40 -4.58
N THR A 116 20.58 -5.58 -5.50
CA THR A 116 19.27 -4.91 -5.40
C THR A 116 18.52 -5.21 -4.10
N SER A 117 18.38 -6.48 -3.71
CA SER A 117 17.55 -6.84 -2.53
C SER A 117 18.11 -6.28 -1.23
N PRO A 118 19.40 -6.52 -0.86
CA PRO A 118 19.95 -5.94 0.37
C PRO A 118 19.95 -4.41 0.38
N SER A 119 20.15 -3.79 -0.80
CA SER A 119 20.07 -2.34 -0.92
C SER A 119 18.67 -1.80 -0.66
N ASP A 120 17.64 -2.49 -1.16
CA ASP A 120 16.25 -2.08 -0.99
C ASP A 120 15.77 -2.26 0.45
N ASP A 121 16.18 -3.35 1.11
CA ASP A 121 15.84 -3.61 2.50
C ASP A 121 16.52 -2.58 3.43
N LEU A 122 17.81 -2.30 3.21
CA LEU A 122 18.53 -1.26 3.96
C LEU A 122 17.94 0.14 3.72
N PHE A 123 17.57 0.46 2.47
CA PHE A 123 16.92 1.73 2.15
C PHE A 123 15.54 1.85 2.81
N ALA A 124 14.76 0.77 2.86
CA ALA A 124 13.48 0.77 3.55
C ALA A 124 13.64 1.00 5.05
N GLU A 125 14.62 0.36 5.70
CA GLU A 125 14.93 0.61 7.12
C GLU A 125 15.31 2.09 7.35
N LEU A 126 16.17 2.66 6.50
CA LEU A 126 16.55 4.08 6.57
C LEU A 126 15.36 5.02 6.40
N TYR A 127 14.43 4.67 5.51
CA TYR A 127 13.24 5.47 5.25
C TYR A 127 12.28 5.44 6.45
N GLU A 128 12.08 4.27 7.05
CA GLU A 128 11.23 4.13 8.25
C GLU A 128 11.84 4.84 9.48
N ASP A 129 13.17 4.87 9.59
CA ASP A 129 13.90 5.62 10.63
C ASP A 129 13.94 7.14 10.38
N GLY A 130 13.40 7.61 9.24
CA GLY A 130 13.39 9.04 8.88
C GLY A 130 14.75 9.62 8.51
N LYS A 131 15.76 8.78 8.27
CA LYS A 131 17.13 9.20 7.90
C LYS A 131 17.28 9.57 6.42
N VAL A 132 16.26 9.30 5.60
CA VAL A 132 16.25 9.70 4.18
C VAL A 132 15.70 11.12 4.06
N PRO A 133 16.46 12.10 3.53
CA PRO A 133 16.08 13.52 3.53
C PRO A 133 15.06 13.87 2.43
N VAL A 134 13.94 13.14 2.35
CA VAL A 134 12.88 13.42 1.37
C VAL A 134 12.05 14.64 1.77
N PRO A 135 11.49 15.40 0.79
CA PRO A 135 10.56 16.49 1.08
C PRO A 135 9.32 16.02 1.84
N GLU A 136 8.75 16.90 2.65
CA GLU A 136 7.58 16.63 3.50
C GLU A 136 6.42 16.02 2.71
N TRP A 137 6.06 16.62 1.57
CA TRP A 137 4.96 16.14 0.72
C TRP A 137 5.13 14.69 0.23
N VAL A 138 6.38 14.22 0.07
CA VAL A 138 6.67 12.82 -0.30
C VAL A 138 6.42 11.91 0.90
N SER A 139 6.92 12.28 2.07
CA SER A 139 6.77 11.52 3.31
C SER A 139 5.31 11.42 3.79
N GLU A 140 4.50 12.44 3.53
CA GLU A 140 3.06 12.44 3.83
C GLU A 140 2.30 11.40 3.01
N LEU A 141 2.67 11.25 1.73
CA LEU A 141 2.04 10.32 0.79
C LEU A 141 2.58 8.89 0.94
N VAL A 142 3.89 8.75 1.16
CA VAL A 142 4.57 7.45 1.33
C VAL A 142 4.98 7.29 2.78
N LYS A 143 4.06 6.80 3.62
CA LYS A 143 4.30 6.68 5.07
C LYS A 143 5.13 5.47 5.48
N ARG A 144 5.06 4.39 4.70
CA ARG A 144 5.74 3.13 4.99
C ARG A 144 6.32 2.56 3.71
N LEU A 145 7.47 1.91 3.84
CA LEU A 145 8.21 1.38 2.72
C LEU A 145 8.76 0.00 3.06
N SER A 146 8.86 -0.88 2.06
CA SER A 146 9.53 -2.17 2.20
C SER A 146 10.22 -2.53 0.90
N GLY A 147 11.23 -3.41 0.96
CA GLY A 147 11.93 -3.87 -0.24
C GLY A 147 10.99 -4.49 -1.28
N ARG A 148 9.99 -5.27 -0.82
CA ARG A 148 8.95 -5.84 -1.70
C ARG A 148 8.08 -4.78 -2.38
N THR A 149 7.80 -3.68 -1.68
CA THR A 149 7.04 -2.54 -2.23
C THR A 149 7.83 -1.84 -3.32
N LEU A 150 9.12 -1.59 -3.10
CA LEU A 150 10.03 -1.03 -4.10
C LEU A 150 10.14 -1.94 -5.33
N ALA A 151 10.32 -3.25 -5.13
CA ALA A 151 10.39 -4.22 -6.22
C ALA A 151 9.10 -4.23 -7.06
N ARG A 152 7.93 -4.17 -6.41
CA ARG A 152 6.64 -4.04 -7.11
C ARG A 152 6.56 -2.73 -7.90
N TRP A 153 6.91 -1.61 -7.30
CA TRP A 153 6.87 -0.31 -7.99
C TRP A 153 7.84 -0.25 -9.17
N ARG A 154 9.05 -0.82 -9.08
CA ARG A 154 9.96 -0.94 -10.24
C ARG A 154 9.39 -1.83 -11.34
N LYS A 155 8.58 -2.83 -11.01
CA LYS A 155 7.86 -3.65 -12.01
C LYS A 155 6.76 -2.81 -12.68
N ASP A 156 5.99 -2.06 -11.90
CA ASP A 156 4.92 -1.21 -12.41
C ASP A 156 5.49 -0.11 -13.33
N MET A 157 6.53 0.59 -12.87
CA MET A 157 7.23 1.64 -13.62
C MET A 157 7.77 1.17 -14.97
N ARG A 158 8.34 -0.04 -15.03
CA ARG A 158 8.85 -0.63 -16.29
C ARG A 158 7.75 -0.95 -17.29
N ALA A 159 6.54 -1.23 -16.81
CA ALA A 159 5.40 -1.47 -17.69
C ALA A 159 4.78 -0.15 -18.15
N ASP A 160 4.48 0.74 -17.20
CA ASP A 160 3.96 2.09 -17.43
C ASP A 160 4.10 2.91 -16.14
N ILE A 161 4.70 4.10 -16.25
CA ILE A 161 4.90 5.04 -15.15
C ILE A 161 3.57 5.38 -14.45
N ASN A 162 2.47 5.49 -15.21
CA ASN A 162 1.16 5.85 -14.66
C ASN A 162 0.56 4.75 -13.77
N ARG A 163 1.07 3.51 -13.80
CA ARG A 163 0.65 2.44 -12.87
C ARG A 163 1.07 2.69 -11.43
N LEU A 164 2.04 3.59 -11.20
CA LEU A 164 2.38 4.04 -9.85
C LEU A 164 1.31 4.94 -9.25
N ALA A 165 0.46 5.55 -10.07
CA ALA A 165 -0.65 6.35 -9.59
C ALA A 165 -1.61 5.52 -8.72
N HIS A 166 -2.17 6.14 -7.70
CA HIS A 166 -3.17 5.50 -6.87
C HIS A 166 -4.20 6.50 -6.37
N ASP A 167 -5.47 6.15 -6.53
CA ASP A 167 -6.59 6.88 -5.94
C ASP A 167 -7.48 5.91 -5.16
N PRO A 168 -7.55 6.03 -3.82
CA PRO A 168 -8.41 5.17 -3.02
C PRO A 168 -9.90 5.35 -3.37
N SER A 169 -10.31 6.49 -3.94
CA SER A 169 -11.69 6.75 -4.33
C SER A 169 -12.14 5.87 -5.52
N LYS A 170 -11.20 5.51 -6.41
CA LYS A 170 -11.46 4.64 -7.56
C LYS A 170 -11.52 3.16 -7.20
N ALA A 171 -10.88 2.76 -6.10
CA ALA A 171 -10.76 1.34 -5.72
C ALA A 171 -12.11 0.62 -5.51
N ARG A 172 -13.18 1.37 -5.17
CA ARG A 172 -14.54 0.81 -5.02
C ARG A 172 -15.54 1.33 -6.05
N LYS A 173 -15.10 2.17 -6.99
CA LYS A 173 -16.00 2.76 -7.98
C LYS A 173 -16.42 1.68 -8.97
N GLY A 174 -17.73 1.41 -9.06
CA GLY A 174 -18.27 0.41 -9.98
C GLY A 174 -18.30 -1.02 -9.43
N THR A 175 -17.85 -1.26 -8.19
CA THR A 175 -17.87 -2.60 -7.57
C THR A 175 -18.99 -2.78 -6.53
N GLY A 176 -19.81 -1.75 -6.30
CA GLY A 176 -20.96 -1.83 -5.41
C GLY A 176 -22.06 -2.74 -5.97
N VAL A 177 -22.84 -3.40 -5.11
CA VAL A 177 -23.95 -4.29 -5.51
C VAL A 177 -24.92 -3.61 -6.48
N LEU A 178 -25.21 -2.32 -6.28
CA LEU A 178 -26.08 -1.56 -7.19
C LEU A 178 -25.37 -1.15 -8.50
N ASP A 179 -24.04 -0.97 -8.48
CA ASP A 179 -23.25 -0.65 -9.68
C ASP A 179 -23.10 -1.87 -10.59
N THR A 180 -23.07 -3.09 -10.03
CA THR A 180 -22.90 -4.33 -10.79
C THR A 180 -24.21 -5.01 -11.14
N ALA A 181 -25.28 -4.79 -10.36
CA ALA A 181 -26.60 -5.37 -10.63
C ALA A 181 -27.14 -4.91 -12.00
N GLU A 182 -27.51 -5.89 -12.83
CA GLU A 182 -28.06 -5.68 -14.17
C GLU A 182 -27.19 -4.75 -15.03
N GLY A 183 -25.86 -4.84 -14.92
CA GLY A 183 -24.93 -3.99 -15.66
C GLY A 183 -24.97 -2.51 -15.25
N GLY A 184 -25.42 -2.21 -14.03
CA GLY A 184 -25.51 -0.84 -13.49
C GLY A 184 -26.84 -0.14 -13.78
N GLN A 185 -27.74 -0.78 -14.52
CA GLN A 185 -29.07 -0.26 -14.79
C GLN A 185 -29.91 -0.11 -13.51
N LEU A 186 -29.73 -0.99 -12.52
CA LEU A 186 -30.42 -0.91 -11.23
C LEU A 186 -30.12 0.40 -10.51
N ARG A 187 -28.85 0.81 -10.50
CA ARG A 187 -28.43 2.10 -9.95
C ARG A 187 -29.03 3.26 -10.72
N ALA A 188 -29.01 3.21 -12.05
CA ALA A 188 -29.58 4.27 -12.89
C ALA A 188 -31.09 4.45 -12.60
N TYR A 189 -31.83 3.35 -12.46
CA TYR A 189 -33.25 3.35 -12.11
C TYR A 189 -33.51 4.00 -10.74
N CYS A 190 -32.79 3.57 -9.69
CA CYS A 190 -32.93 4.13 -8.35
C CYS A 190 -32.65 5.64 -8.33
N LEU A 191 -31.65 6.10 -9.08
CA LEU A 191 -31.33 7.53 -9.22
C LEU A 191 -32.42 8.28 -9.99
N ALA A 192 -32.95 7.70 -11.07
CA ALA A 192 -34.05 8.29 -11.82
C ALA A 192 -35.33 8.44 -10.98
N LEU A 193 -35.66 7.45 -10.15
CA LEU A 193 -36.77 7.54 -9.19
C LEU A 193 -36.56 8.65 -8.16
N TYR A 194 -35.34 8.77 -7.63
CA TYR A 194 -35.02 9.82 -6.67
C TYR A 194 -35.10 11.22 -7.29
N VAL A 195 -34.57 11.41 -8.50
CA VAL A 195 -34.60 12.70 -9.21
C VAL A 195 -36.02 13.07 -9.63
N SER A 196 -36.81 12.10 -10.12
CA SER A 196 -38.20 12.34 -10.51
C SER A 196 -39.11 12.63 -9.32
N ASN A 197 -38.80 12.11 -8.13
CA ASN A 197 -39.53 12.44 -6.91
C ASN A 197 -38.62 12.41 -5.67
N GLN A 198 -38.18 13.61 -5.27
CA GLN A 198 -37.33 13.85 -4.11
C GLN A 198 -37.97 13.48 -2.76
N PHE A 199 -39.28 13.27 -2.69
CA PHE A 199 -39.98 12.86 -1.46
C PHE A 199 -39.98 11.34 -1.24
N LEU A 200 -39.47 10.56 -2.20
CA LEU A 200 -39.37 9.12 -2.04
C LEU A 200 -38.26 8.76 -1.05
N SER A 201 -38.66 8.23 0.10
CA SER A 201 -37.71 7.62 1.04
C SER A 201 -36.99 6.43 0.40
N ALA A 202 -35.79 6.12 0.89
CA ALA A 202 -35.02 4.95 0.45
C ALA A 202 -35.81 3.63 0.58
N LYS A 203 -36.73 3.54 1.54
CA LYS A 203 -37.62 2.38 1.70
C LYS A 203 -38.60 2.27 0.53
N HIS A 204 -39.18 3.39 0.08
CA HIS A 204 -40.09 3.41 -1.07
C HIS A 204 -39.36 3.04 -2.36
N ILE A 205 -38.18 3.62 -2.59
CA ILE A 205 -37.34 3.31 -3.75
C ILE A 205 -37.04 1.81 -3.77
N ARG A 206 -36.58 1.23 -2.65
CA ARG A 206 -36.31 -0.22 -2.54
C ARG A 206 -37.54 -1.07 -2.89
N VAL A 207 -38.72 -0.73 -2.38
CA VAL A 207 -39.96 -1.49 -2.67
C VAL A 207 -40.30 -1.43 -4.16
N MET A 208 -40.23 -0.24 -4.77
CA MET A 208 -40.49 -0.06 -6.21
C MET A 208 -39.49 -0.85 -7.06
N THR A 209 -38.20 -0.83 -6.68
CA THR A 209 -37.16 -1.59 -7.35
C THR A 209 -37.39 -3.10 -7.26
N ILE A 210 -37.76 -3.63 -6.09
CA ILE A 210 -38.05 -5.07 -5.91
C ILE A 210 -39.24 -5.47 -6.77
N LEU A 211 -40.32 -4.69 -6.75
CA LEU A 211 -41.53 -4.96 -7.54
C LEU A 211 -41.24 -4.97 -9.04
N MET A 212 -40.41 -4.06 -9.53
CA MET A 212 -40.02 -4.05 -10.94
C MET A 212 -39.27 -5.33 -11.32
N THR A 213 -38.30 -5.76 -10.51
CA THR A 213 -37.49 -6.96 -10.79
C THR A 213 -38.28 -8.26 -10.74
N THR A 214 -39.35 -8.34 -9.94
CA THR A 214 -40.18 -9.54 -9.81
C THR A 214 -41.30 -9.62 -10.82
N ILE A 215 -41.83 -8.48 -11.29
CA ILE A 215 -43.01 -8.45 -12.17
C ILE A 215 -42.63 -8.50 -13.66
N CYS A 216 -41.45 -8.02 -14.06
CA CYS A 216 -41.02 -8.04 -15.46
C CYS A 216 -39.52 -8.36 -15.61
N PRO A 217 -39.12 -9.64 -15.52
CA PRO A 217 -37.72 -10.04 -15.67
C PRO A 217 -37.19 -9.85 -17.11
N SER A 218 -38.06 -9.89 -18.12
CA SER A 218 -37.69 -9.86 -19.54
C SER A 218 -37.50 -8.45 -20.13
N SER A 219 -37.91 -7.39 -19.43
CA SER A 219 -37.92 -6.01 -19.95
C SER A 219 -36.63 -5.22 -19.66
N PHE A 220 -35.66 -5.81 -18.96
CA PHE A 220 -34.43 -5.14 -18.58
C PHE A 220 -33.37 -5.13 -19.70
N SER A 221 -33.49 -5.99 -20.73
CA SER A 221 -32.42 -6.16 -21.73
C SER A 221 -32.61 -5.38 -23.04
N THR A 222 -33.71 -4.66 -23.25
CA THR A 222 -33.88 -3.92 -24.50
C THR A 222 -34.63 -2.60 -24.31
N ASN A 223 -33.88 -1.52 -24.48
CA ASN A 223 -34.36 -0.21 -24.93
C ASN A 223 -35.12 0.65 -23.90
N TRP A 224 -34.39 1.28 -22.99
CA TRP A 224 -34.88 2.37 -22.11
C TRP A 224 -34.99 3.74 -22.80
N GLY A 225 -34.75 3.83 -24.12
CA GLY A 225 -34.80 5.07 -24.88
C GLY A 225 -36.20 5.69 -25.05
N SER A 226 -37.27 4.98 -24.67
CA SER A 226 -38.65 5.40 -24.95
C SER A 226 -39.60 5.36 -23.74
N ALA A 227 -39.12 5.03 -22.53
CA ALA A 227 -40.00 4.80 -21.37
C ALA A 227 -40.06 5.97 -20.36
N ILE A 228 -39.61 7.17 -20.71
CA ILE A 228 -39.93 8.39 -19.95
C ILE A 228 -41.18 9.01 -20.57
N SER A 229 -42.33 8.40 -20.33
CA SER A 229 -43.63 9.05 -20.47
C SER A 229 -44.37 8.94 -19.14
N PRO A 230 -44.98 10.02 -18.63
CA PRO A 230 -45.46 10.07 -17.27
C PRO A 230 -46.76 9.28 -17.14
N LEU A 231 -46.86 8.51 -16.05
CA LEU A 231 -48.13 8.22 -15.36
C LEU A 231 -49.25 7.65 -16.26
N ARG A 232 -49.14 6.38 -16.65
CA ARG A 232 -50.33 5.57 -16.95
C ARG A 232 -50.53 4.56 -15.83
N TRP A 233 -51.44 4.90 -14.93
CA TRP A 233 -51.89 4.05 -13.84
C TRP A 233 -52.24 2.64 -14.36
N MET A 234 -51.64 1.61 -13.76
CA MET A 234 -52.15 0.23 -13.89
C MET A 234 -53.48 0.12 -13.12
N PRO A 235 -54.50 -0.55 -13.68
CA PRO A 235 -55.71 -0.83 -12.93
C PRO A 235 -55.42 -1.87 -11.85
N MET A 236 -55.99 -1.65 -10.66
CA MET A 236 -56.09 -2.64 -9.60
C MET A 236 -56.68 -3.95 -10.16
N VAL A 237 -55.87 -5.01 -10.24
CA VAL A 237 -56.38 -6.37 -10.44
C VAL A 237 -56.86 -6.87 -9.07
N LYS A 238 -58.18 -6.92 -8.91
CA LYS A 238 -58.85 -7.70 -7.87
C LYS A 238 -58.82 -9.18 -8.25
N SER A 239 -58.50 -10.00 -7.25
CA SER A 239 -58.83 -11.41 -7.06
C SER A 239 -58.38 -12.48 -8.07
N GLY A 240 -57.54 -13.40 -7.57
CA GLY A 240 -57.84 -14.83 -7.62
C GLY A 240 -57.18 -15.65 -8.72
N ALA A 241 -56.02 -16.25 -8.45
CA ALA A 241 -55.67 -17.60 -8.89
C ALA A 241 -54.28 -18.03 -8.36
N SER A 242 -54.29 -19.20 -7.70
CA SER A 242 -53.21 -20.19 -7.55
C SER A 242 -51.75 -19.73 -7.43
N ALA A 243 -51.22 -19.90 -6.22
CA ALA A 243 -49.79 -20.05 -5.98
C ALA A 243 -49.25 -21.28 -6.73
N SER A 244 -48.35 -21.08 -7.69
CA SER A 244 -47.43 -22.12 -8.14
C SER A 244 -46.06 -21.89 -7.50
N VAL A 245 -45.58 -22.97 -6.89
CA VAL A 245 -44.41 -23.04 -6.02
C VAL A 245 -43.14 -23.05 -6.88
N THR A 246 -42.53 -21.90 -7.11
CA THR A 246 -41.15 -21.83 -7.65
C THR A 246 -40.41 -20.58 -7.22
N SER A 247 -40.29 -20.34 -5.91
CA SER A 247 -39.49 -19.22 -5.37
C SER A 247 -38.75 -19.54 -4.07
N TYR A 248 -38.38 -20.81 -3.84
CA TYR A 248 -37.73 -21.21 -2.59
C TYR A 248 -36.20 -21.37 -2.65
N VAL A 249 -35.54 -21.13 -3.78
CA VAL A 249 -34.07 -21.31 -3.87
C VAL A 249 -33.28 -20.01 -3.61
N PHE A 250 -33.85 -18.82 -3.87
CA PHE A 250 -33.08 -17.58 -3.76
C PHE A 250 -33.06 -16.93 -2.36
N VAL A 251 -34.07 -17.21 -1.52
CA VAL A 251 -34.17 -16.65 -0.15
C VAL A 251 -33.20 -17.33 0.83
N SER A 252 -32.71 -18.53 0.52
CA SER A 252 -31.82 -19.29 1.42
C SER A 252 -30.36 -18.82 1.38
N LEU A 253 -29.92 -18.14 0.31
CA LEU A 253 -28.51 -17.71 0.19
C LEU A 253 -28.18 -16.40 0.93
N MET A 254 -29.17 -15.53 1.21
CA MET A 254 -28.93 -14.27 1.94
C MET A 254 -29.03 -14.39 3.48
N ARG A 255 -29.56 -15.49 4.03
CA ARG A 255 -29.66 -15.68 5.49
C ARG A 255 -28.41 -16.31 6.13
N ARG A 256 -27.43 -16.77 5.35
CA ARG A 256 -26.23 -17.45 5.88
C ARG A 256 -25.05 -16.53 6.19
N SER A 257 -25.16 -15.21 5.97
CA SER A 257 -24.05 -14.25 6.19
C SER A 257 -24.10 -13.50 7.54
N SER A 258 -25.05 -13.81 8.43
CA SER A 258 -25.20 -13.11 9.73
C SER A 258 -24.80 -13.94 10.96
N ARG A 259 -24.06 -15.04 10.81
CA ARG A 259 -23.46 -15.78 11.94
C ARG A 259 -21.94 -15.99 11.78
N VAL A 260 -21.18 -14.90 11.90
CA VAL A 260 -19.83 -14.96 12.48
C VAL A 260 -19.56 -13.62 13.18
N ARG A 261 -19.64 -13.60 14.51
CA ARG A 261 -18.77 -12.85 15.46
C ARG A 261 -19.43 -12.76 16.83
N HIS A 262 -19.15 -13.74 17.68
CA HIS A 262 -18.89 -13.47 19.09
C HIS A 262 -17.85 -14.47 19.61
N ARG A 263 -16.57 -14.06 19.54
CA ARG A 263 -15.54 -14.51 20.47
C ARG A 263 -14.79 -13.27 20.89
N ARG A 264 -15.19 -12.71 22.04
CA ARG A 264 -14.46 -11.64 22.73
C ARG A 264 -13.14 -12.23 23.21
N SER A 265 -12.04 -11.67 22.75
CA SER A 265 -10.72 -11.81 23.34
C SER A 265 -10.71 -11.14 24.72
N ARG A 266 -10.47 -11.94 25.76
CA ARG A 266 -9.94 -11.49 27.04
C ARG A 266 -8.43 -11.30 26.87
N GLN A 267 -7.95 -10.07 27.09
CA GLN A 267 -6.60 -9.63 27.44
C GLN A 267 -6.65 -8.10 27.35
N GLY A 268 -6.14 -7.28 28.24
CA GLY A 268 -5.44 -7.43 29.50
C GLY A 268 -5.33 -5.99 30.01
N ASN A 269 -5.77 -5.76 31.24
CA ASN A 269 -5.76 -4.45 31.87
C ASN A 269 -4.36 -4.19 32.40
N THR A 270 -3.70 -3.13 31.92
CA THR A 270 -2.51 -2.55 32.55
C THR A 270 -2.99 -1.28 33.23
N GLN A 271 -2.95 -1.23 34.57
CA GLN A 271 -2.66 -0.05 35.39
C GLN A 271 -2.69 -0.43 36.88
N ARG A 272 -1.50 -0.68 37.43
CA ARG A 272 -0.98 -0.10 38.68
C ARG A 272 0.54 -0.14 38.61
#